data_AF-F0YAA5-F1
#
_entry.id   AF-F0YAA5-F1
#
_cell.length_a   1.000
_cell.length_b   1.000
_cell.length_c   1.000
_cell.angle_alpha   90.00
_cell.angle_beta   90.00
_cell.angle_gamma   90.00
#
_symmetry.space_group_name_H-M   'P 1'
#
loop_
_entity.id
_entity.type
_entity.pdbx_description
1 polymer ?
#
loop_
_entity_poly.entity_id
_entity_poly.type
_entity_poly.pdbx_seq_one_letter_code
_entity_poly.pdbx_strand_id
1 'polypeptide(L)'
;FAAGMLEGYLTAQKIVETGKNLACEVRCDGSVPPGVRGFLAAQEKWIEERLSTADDGDRLWRFVRLLRRQYEGVLFGVEMAGVEPLVDPAWAVSLINNLGDLFDIKPYVHDGEREDFAAAPPDEASAKLQREGRCTSLFTVADDLSEIYFAHSSWFHYSNMNRVFKHYDLEWYDFSRTYSFSSYPGMLSSLDDFYLVQDTELVIIQTTNGIYNASVYDATTPFSLPAWARIRAANVLATDGAEWAAYYGAHNSGTYNNQYQVLDLKRFAPGMALERGALTIVEQMPGLVAAVDATAELERGYFPSYNVPYVAEIYDRSGYASLDARRGHAAGYEYQQAPRAKILRRDHRSALSLDGMMALMRSNGYGSGDEFALDPWMAVCSRGDLNRGKASLAGCYDSKVSSASLFRAGLGAYVVNGPTNAGQPTFKWSDITVVS
;
A
#
# COMPACT_ATOMS: atom_id res chain seq x y z
N PHE A 1 -5.11 14.45 19.11
CA PHE A 1 -3.91 14.99 19.78
C PHE A 1 -3.27 13.98 20.71
N ALA A 2 -3.87 13.65 21.86
CA ALA A 2 -3.26 12.76 22.86
C ALA A 2 -2.73 11.42 22.30
N ALA A 3 -3.52 10.73 21.46
CA ALA A 3 -3.07 9.49 20.81
C ALA A 3 -1.79 9.68 19.98
N GLY A 4 -1.71 10.75 19.19
CA GLY A 4 -0.51 11.08 18.42
C GLY A 4 0.67 11.46 19.30
N MET A 5 0.43 12.24 20.36
CA MET A 5 1.46 12.61 21.33
C MET A 5 2.10 11.40 22.01
N LEU A 6 1.28 10.44 22.46
CA LEU A 6 1.78 9.21 23.05
C LEU A 6 2.58 8.39 22.04
N GLU A 7 2.08 8.23 20.81
CA GLU A 7 2.81 7.51 19.77
C GLU A 7 4.16 8.19 19.43
N GLY A 8 4.14 9.51 19.22
CA GLY A 8 5.33 10.30 18.93
C GLY A 8 6.37 10.19 20.04
N TYR A 9 5.95 10.32 21.29
CA TYR A 9 6.84 10.23 22.45
C TYR A 9 7.42 8.82 22.63
N LEU A 10 6.56 7.79 22.61
CA LEU A 10 6.97 6.40 22.85
C LEU A 10 7.81 5.80 21.72
N THR A 11 7.71 6.37 20.51
CA THR A 11 8.42 5.86 19.32
C THR A 11 9.43 6.85 18.73
N ALA A 12 9.73 7.96 19.42
CA ALA A 12 10.56 9.06 18.92
C ALA A 12 11.90 8.60 18.31
N GLN A 13 12.64 7.74 19.01
CA GLN A 13 13.92 7.20 18.53
C GLN A 13 13.74 6.42 17.22
N LYS A 14 12.72 5.57 17.15
CA LYS A 14 12.41 4.80 15.94
C LYS A 14 11.93 5.68 14.79
N ILE A 15 11.26 6.80 15.07
CA ILE A 15 10.83 7.78 14.06
C ILE A 15 12.05 8.42 13.38
N VAL A 16 13.02 8.92 14.16
CA VAL A 16 14.23 9.56 13.57
C VAL A 16 15.13 8.54 12.85
N GLU A 17 15.22 7.31 13.35
CA GLU A 17 15.91 6.21 12.66
C GLU A 17 15.24 5.87 11.33
N THR A 18 13.91 5.79 11.30
CA THR A 18 13.14 5.52 10.08
C THR A 18 13.29 6.66 9.09
N GLY A 19 13.21 7.92 9.53
CA GLY A 19 13.45 9.09 8.69
C GLY A 19 14.86 9.09 8.06
N LYS A 20 15.88 8.70 8.82
CA LYS A 20 17.25 8.52 8.30
C LYS A 20 17.33 7.39 7.27
N ASN A 21 16.78 6.23 7.58
CA ASN A 21 16.80 5.07 6.69
C ASN A 21 16.09 5.34 5.35
N LEU A 22 15.06 6.19 5.37
CA LEU A 22 14.25 6.56 4.22
C LEU A 22 14.73 7.82 3.50
N ALA A 23 15.83 8.46 3.92
CA ALA A 23 16.32 9.68 3.28
C ALA A 23 16.53 9.49 1.77
N CYS A 24 17.05 8.33 1.36
CA CYS A 24 17.27 7.95 -0.04
C CYS A 24 15.99 7.84 -0.89
N GLU A 25 14.81 7.72 -0.28
CA GLU A 25 13.54 7.74 -1.04
C GLU A 25 13.27 9.12 -1.66
N VAL A 26 13.83 10.17 -1.04
CA VAL A 26 13.83 11.53 -1.56
C VAL A 26 15.18 11.82 -2.21
N ARG A 27 16.25 11.96 -1.42
CA ARG A 27 17.65 12.07 -1.87
C ARG A 27 18.59 11.56 -0.77
N CYS A 28 19.55 10.72 -1.15
CA CYS A 28 20.47 10.09 -0.19
C CYS A 28 21.37 11.08 0.59
N ASP A 29 21.55 12.31 0.09
CA ASP A 29 22.26 13.38 0.80
C ASP A 29 21.41 14.07 1.88
N GLY A 30 20.15 13.64 2.05
CA GLY A 30 19.19 14.20 3.00
C GLY A 30 18.52 15.49 2.52
N SER A 31 18.86 16.00 1.33
CA SER A 31 18.25 17.21 0.80
C SER A 31 16.86 16.94 0.21
N VAL A 32 15.96 17.92 0.34
CA VAL A 32 14.60 17.83 -0.21
C VAL A 32 14.51 18.74 -1.45
N PRO A 33 14.18 18.20 -2.64
CA PRO A 33 14.00 19.01 -3.83
C PRO A 33 13.01 20.17 -3.62
N PRO A 34 13.29 21.38 -4.14
CA PRO A 34 12.39 22.53 -3.97
C PRO A 34 10.98 22.27 -4.48
N GLY A 35 10.83 21.52 -5.58
CA GLY A 35 9.52 21.14 -6.12
C GLY A 35 8.71 20.29 -5.15
N VAL A 36 9.32 19.24 -4.58
CA VAL A 36 8.68 18.37 -3.57
C VAL A 36 8.28 19.18 -2.34
N ARG A 37 9.20 20.01 -1.82
CA ARG A 37 8.92 20.89 -0.67
C ARG A 37 7.77 21.86 -0.97
N GLY A 38 7.75 22.45 -2.17
CA GLY A 38 6.71 23.37 -2.61
C GLY A 38 5.34 22.69 -2.74
N PHE A 39 5.30 21.47 -3.28
CA PHE A 39 4.07 20.68 -3.39
C PHE A 39 3.47 20.39 -2.02
N LEU A 40 4.26 19.80 -1.11
CA LEU A 40 3.80 19.45 0.24
C LEU A 40 3.34 20.68 1.03
N ALA A 41 4.06 21.80 0.92
CA ALA A 41 3.68 23.04 1.58
C ALA A 41 2.37 23.64 1.02
N ALA A 42 2.19 23.61 -0.30
CA ALA A 42 0.95 24.06 -0.93
C ALA A 42 -0.24 23.17 -0.56
N GLN A 43 -0.01 21.85 -0.46
CA GLN A 43 -1.04 20.90 -0.06
C GLN A 43 -1.46 21.10 1.39
N GLU A 44 -0.52 21.20 2.33
CA GLU A 44 -0.84 21.49 3.73
C GLU A 44 -1.64 22.79 3.83
N LYS A 45 -1.15 23.89 3.22
CA LYS A 45 -1.83 25.18 3.22
C LYS A 45 -3.27 25.09 2.72
N TRP A 46 -3.50 24.37 1.61
CA TRP A 46 -4.84 24.17 1.08
C TRP A 46 -5.74 23.42 2.07
N ILE A 47 -5.22 22.38 2.75
CA ILE A 47 -5.95 21.66 3.79
C ILE A 47 -6.32 22.60 4.95
N GLU A 48 -5.41 23.48 5.37
CA GLU A 48 -5.71 24.47 6.43
C GLU A 48 -6.86 25.41 6.01
N GLU A 49 -6.80 25.94 4.80
CA GLU A 49 -7.84 26.82 4.24
C GLU A 49 -9.20 26.10 4.17
N ARG A 50 -9.22 24.84 3.71
CA ARG A 50 -10.43 24.01 3.70
C ARG A 50 -10.96 23.76 5.10
N LEU A 51 -10.12 23.42 6.07
CA LEU A 51 -10.54 23.17 7.45
C LEU A 51 -11.15 24.41 8.13
N SER A 52 -10.70 25.62 7.75
CA SER A 52 -11.23 26.89 8.26
C SER A 52 -12.60 27.29 7.70
N THR A 53 -12.98 26.71 6.55
CA THR A 53 -14.22 27.06 5.83
C THR A 53 -15.20 25.90 5.73
N ALA A 54 -14.78 24.69 6.07
CA ALA A 54 -15.63 23.50 6.03
C ALA A 54 -16.76 23.57 7.06
N ASP A 55 -17.94 23.12 6.64
CA ASP A 55 -19.11 22.96 7.49
C ASP A 55 -18.82 21.93 8.60
N ASP A 56 -19.24 22.23 9.83
CA ASP A 56 -19.11 21.32 10.97
C ASP A 56 -19.97 20.05 10.82
N GLY A 57 -20.98 20.08 9.96
CA GLY A 57 -21.79 18.93 9.57
C GLY A 57 -21.11 17.97 8.56
N ASP A 58 -20.02 18.40 7.91
CA ASP A 58 -19.31 17.54 6.95
C ASP A 58 -18.44 16.50 7.68
N ARG A 59 -18.87 15.23 7.62
CA ARG A 59 -18.21 14.10 8.28
C ARG A 59 -16.74 13.94 7.84
N LEU A 60 -16.44 14.19 6.57
CA LEU A 60 -15.07 14.07 6.03
C LEU A 60 -14.19 15.13 6.68
N TRP A 61 -14.56 16.41 6.57
CA TRP A 61 -13.73 17.50 7.08
C TRP A 61 -13.63 17.50 8.61
N ARG A 62 -14.69 17.09 9.31
CA ARG A 62 -14.63 16.85 10.76
C ARG A 62 -13.60 15.78 11.12
N PHE A 63 -13.55 14.67 10.39
CA PHE A 63 -12.53 13.66 10.62
C PHE A 63 -11.13 14.14 10.22
N VAL A 64 -10.96 14.84 9.09
CA VAL A 64 -9.66 15.41 8.69
C VAL A 64 -9.13 16.37 9.76
N ARG A 65 -10.01 17.16 10.40
CA ARG A 65 -9.65 18.00 11.55
C ARG A 65 -9.07 17.16 12.70
N LEU A 66 -9.71 16.05 13.05
CA LEU A 66 -9.26 15.13 14.10
C LEU A 66 -7.93 14.44 13.73
N LEU A 67 -7.79 14.01 12.48
CA LEU A 67 -6.57 13.40 11.95
C LEU A 67 -5.40 14.37 12.01
N ARG A 68 -5.62 15.64 11.62
CA ARG A 68 -4.61 16.70 11.74
C ARG A 68 -4.18 16.91 13.19
N ARG A 69 -5.14 16.93 14.14
CA ARG A 69 -4.80 16.97 15.58
C ARG A 69 -4.02 15.74 16.03
N GLN A 70 -4.20 14.57 15.43
CA GLN A 70 -3.37 13.38 15.72
C GLN A 70 -1.94 13.59 15.19
N TYR A 71 -1.78 14.05 13.95
CA TYR A 71 -0.49 14.36 13.32
C TYR A 71 0.31 15.40 14.11
N GLU A 72 -0.31 16.52 14.50
CA GLU A 72 0.30 17.53 15.38
C GLU A 72 0.73 16.93 16.73
N GLY A 73 -0.05 15.98 17.25
CA GLY A 73 0.30 15.23 18.44
C GLY A 73 1.61 14.46 18.25
N VAL A 74 1.78 13.75 17.13
CA VAL A 74 3.02 13.00 16.84
C VAL A 74 4.22 13.93 16.85
N LEU A 75 4.15 15.05 16.14
CA LEU A 75 5.22 16.06 16.12
C LEU A 75 5.59 16.52 17.54
N PHE A 76 4.58 16.91 18.32
CA PHE A 76 4.77 17.35 19.69
C PHE A 76 5.36 16.25 20.59
N GLY A 77 4.92 15.00 20.43
CA GLY A 77 5.42 13.85 21.17
C GLY A 77 6.91 13.59 20.91
N VAL A 78 7.33 13.65 19.64
CA VAL A 78 8.74 13.47 19.25
C VAL A 78 9.61 14.59 19.82
N GLU A 79 9.15 15.85 19.73
CA GLU A 79 9.85 17.00 20.30
C GLU A 79 10.01 16.86 21.82
N MET A 80 8.93 16.50 22.53
CA MET A 80 8.97 16.27 23.98
C MET A 80 9.93 15.16 24.41
N ALA A 81 10.12 14.13 23.58
CA ALA A 81 11.03 13.04 23.91
C ALA A 81 12.50 13.47 23.91
N GLY A 82 12.86 14.56 23.23
CA GLY A 82 14.20 15.13 23.23
C GLY A 82 15.27 14.19 22.68
N VAL A 83 14.94 13.35 21.70
CA VAL A 83 15.89 12.39 21.09
C VAL A 83 16.97 13.11 20.28
N GLU A 84 18.19 12.56 20.30
CA GLU A 84 19.31 13.05 19.48
C GLU A 84 18.92 13.03 18.00
N PRO A 85 18.96 14.19 17.30
CA PRO A 85 18.46 14.26 15.94
C PRO A 85 19.43 13.60 14.96
N LEU A 86 19.07 12.40 14.50
CA LEU A 86 19.70 11.76 13.34
C LEU A 86 19.33 12.45 12.02
N VAL A 87 18.15 13.07 11.99
CA VAL A 87 17.54 13.89 10.94
C VAL A 87 16.64 14.91 11.65
N ASP A 88 16.20 15.96 10.95
CA ASP A 88 15.15 16.86 11.47
C ASP A 88 13.88 16.05 11.82
N PRO A 89 13.44 16.02 13.09
CA PRO A 89 12.29 15.21 13.50
C PRO A 89 10.98 15.60 12.82
N ALA A 90 10.77 16.89 12.56
CA ALA A 90 9.56 17.36 11.87
C ALA A 90 9.53 16.85 10.42
N TRP A 91 10.68 16.94 9.73
CA TRP A 91 10.86 16.32 8.42
C TRP A 91 10.68 14.79 8.45
N ALA A 92 11.22 14.09 9.45
CA ALA A 92 11.05 12.63 9.55
C ALA A 92 9.57 12.24 9.62
N VAL A 93 8.78 12.90 10.45
CA VAL A 93 7.33 12.66 10.56
C VAL A 93 6.62 12.97 9.23
N SER A 94 6.98 14.07 8.56
CA SER A 94 6.41 14.44 7.26
C SER A 94 6.75 13.43 6.17
N LEU A 95 8.03 13.04 6.05
CA LEU A 95 8.52 12.05 5.10
C LEU A 95 7.81 10.71 5.28
N ILE A 96 7.72 10.24 6.53
CA ILE A 96 7.11 8.95 6.85
C ILE A 96 5.63 8.94 6.44
N ASN A 97 4.85 9.98 6.79
CA ASN A 97 3.42 9.99 6.47
C ASN A 97 3.13 10.21 4.98
N ASN A 98 4.00 10.91 4.25
CA ASN A 98 3.84 11.15 2.81
C ASN A 98 4.63 10.16 1.93
N LEU A 99 5.17 9.08 2.49
CA LEU A 99 6.07 8.19 1.76
C LEU A 99 5.41 7.59 0.50
N GLY A 100 4.15 7.16 0.61
CA GLY A 100 3.38 6.66 -0.53
C GLY A 100 3.10 7.75 -1.58
N ASP A 101 2.71 8.93 -1.13
CA ASP A 101 2.42 10.07 -2.01
C ASP A 101 3.66 10.54 -2.79
N LEU A 102 4.85 10.42 -2.20
CA LEU A 102 6.12 10.78 -2.84
C LEU A 102 6.44 9.97 -4.10
N PHE A 103 5.83 8.78 -4.29
CA PHE A 103 6.02 7.99 -5.50
C PHE A 103 5.52 8.72 -6.75
N ASP A 104 4.48 9.54 -6.60
CA ASP A 104 3.84 10.28 -7.69
C ASP A 104 4.16 11.79 -7.64
N ILE A 105 4.42 12.35 -6.46
CA ILE A 105 4.82 13.77 -6.34
C ILE A 105 6.16 14.00 -7.04
N LYS A 106 7.15 13.11 -6.86
CA LYS A 106 8.47 13.24 -7.48
C LYS A 106 8.40 13.35 -9.01
N PRO A 107 7.80 12.39 -9.74
CA PRO A 107 7.66 12.52 -11.19
C PRO A 107 6.74 13.69 -11.60
N TYR A 108 5.78 14.10 -10.77
CA TYR A 108 4.96 15.29 -11.05
C TYR A 108 5.78 16.59 -11.04
N VAL A 109 6.63 16.81 -10.03
CA VAL A 109 7.38 18.08 -9.86
C VAL A 109 8.65 18.16 -10.70
N HIS A 110 9.09 17.05 -11.27
CA HIS A 110 10.24 16.96 -12.15
C HIS A 110 9.77 16.59 -13.56
N ASP A 111 9.48 17.59 -14.40
CA ASP A 111 9.04 17.36 -15.80
C ASP A 111 10.02 16.49 -16.61
N GLY A 112 11.30 16.43 -16.23
CA GLY A 112 12.32 15.55 -16.82
C GLY A 112 12.31 14.10 -16.33
N GLU A 113 11.56 13.78 -15.26
CA GLU A 113 11.35 12.41 -14.73
C GLU A 113 10.00 11.81 -15.16
N ARG A 114 9.17 12.58 -15.88
CA ARG A 114 7.99 12.10 -16.61
C ARG A 114 8.45 11.31 -17.84
N GLU A 115 9.15 10.21 -17.61
CA GLU A 115 9.59 9.32 -18.67
C GLU A 115 8.36 8.78 -19.40
N ASP A 116 8.33 8.96 -20.72
CA ASP A 116 7.38 8.23 -21.56
C ASP A 116 7.81 6.76 -21.58
N PHE A 117 7.23 5.98 -20.67
CA PHE A 117 7.49 4.54 -20.58
C PHE A 117 7.17 3.80 -21.88
N ALA A 118 6.25 4.32 -22.70
CA ALA A 118 5.94 3.76 -24.00
C ALA A 118 7.04 4.04 -25.03
N ALA A 119 7.92 5.01 -24.78
CA ALA A 119 9.09 5.34 -25.59
C ALA A 119 10.41 4.74 -25.09
N ALA A 120 10.49 4.28 -23.83
CA ALA A 120 11.70 3.66 -23.26
C ALA A 120 12.11 2.34 -23.96
N PRO A 121 13.39 1.92 -23.95
CA PRO A 121 13.83 0.60 -24.39
C PRO A 121 13.13 -0.55 -23.62
N PRO A 122 12.83 -1.70 -24.27
CA PRO A 122 12.08 -2.81 -23.65
C PRO A 122 12.69 -3.35 -22.35
N ASP A 123 14.02 -3.49 -22.29
CA ASP A 123 14.73 -4.00 -21.12
C ASP A 123 14.69 -3.01 -19.95
N GLU A 124 14.76 -1.72 -20.24
CA GLU A 124 14.74 -0.66 -19.23
C GLU A 124 13.37 -0.56 -18.57
N ALA A 125 12.31 -0.62 -19.36
CA ALA A 125 10.95 -0.57 -18.85
C ALA A 125 10.52 -1.85 -18.12
N SER A 126 10.96 -3.03 -18.59
CA SER A 126 10.74 -4.30 -17.88
C SER A 126 11.46 -4.29 -16.53
N ALA A 127 12.71 -3.81 -16.50
CA ALA A 127 13.46 -3.68 -15.27
C ALA A 127 12.88 -2.60 -14.35
N LYS A 128 12.25 -1.55 -14.88
CA LYS A 128 11.56 -0.51 -14.10
C LYS A 128 10.25 -1.04 -13.51
N LEU A 129 9.44 -1.77 -14.28
CA LEU A 129 8.23 -2.45 -13.81
C LEU A 129 8.51 -3.45 -12.68
N GLN A 130 9.62 -4.20 -12.78
CA GLN A 130 10.06 -5.09 -11.71
C GLN A 130 10.48 -4.35 -10.44
N ARG A 131 11.11 -3.17 -10.57
CA ARG A 131 11.53 -2.32 -9.44
C ARG A 131 10.38 -1.51 -8.81
N GLU A 132 9.38 -1.17 -9.61
CA GLU A 132 8.25 -0.31 -9.20
C GLU A 132 7.00 -1.09 -8.80
N GLY A 133 6.92 -2.38 -9.15
CA GLY A 133 5.88 -3.28 -8.66
C GLY A 133 5.95 -3.40 -7.14
N ARG A 134 4.85 -3.05 -6.45
CA ARG A 134 4.77 -3.01 -4.99
C ARG A 134 3.70 -3.92 -4.45
N CYS A 135 4.13 -4.98 -3.78
CA CYS A 135 3.26 -5.84 -2.99
C CYS A 135 2.43 -6.84 -3.81
N THR A 136 1.99 -7.89 -3.12
CA THR A 136 1.07 -8.90 -3.64
C THR A 136 -0.03 -9.12 -2.61
N SER A 137 -1.29 -9.21 -3.04
CA SER A 137 -2.41 -9.61 -2.18
C SER A 137 -3.19 -10.78 -2.76
N LEU A 138 -3.86 -11.51 -1.88
CA LEU A 138 -4.70 -12.64 -2.26
C LEU A 138 -5.87 -12.75 -1.28
N PHE A 139 -7.07 -12.90 -1.84
CA PHE A 139 -8.28 -13.33 -1.14
C PHE A 139 -8.65 -14.70 -1.70
N THR A 140 -9.00 -15.65 -0.83
CA THR A 140 -9.50 -16.97 -1.23
C THR A 140 -10.72 -17.34 -0.39
N VAL A 141 -11.65 -18.05 -0.98
CA VAL A 141 -12.81 -18.61 -0.28
C VAL A 141 -12.70 -20.13 -0.23
N ALA A 142 -13.02 -20.74 0.91
CA ALA A 142 -13.08 -22.20 1.05
C ALA A 142 -14.08 -22.80 0.04
N ASP A 143 -13.82 -24.02 -0.44
CA ASP A 143 -14.66 -24.68 -1.46
C ASP A 143 -16.15 -24.82 -1.03
N ASP A 144 -16.42 -24.87 0.27
CA ASP A 144 -17.76 -24.95 0.88
C ASP A 144 -18.27 -23.60 1.41
N LEU A 145 -17.60 -22.49 1.10
CA LEU A 145 -17.89 -21.14 1.58
C LEU A 145 -17.84 -20.99 3.11
N SER A 146 -17.21 -21.91 3.84
CA SER A 146 -17.13 -21.84 5.31
C SER A 146 -16.18 -20.78 5.83
N GLU A 147 -15.22 -20.32 5.01
CA GLU A 147 -14.19 -19.38 5.43
C GLU A 147 -13.70 -18.52 4.25
N ILE A 148 -13.28 -17.29 4.57
CA ILE A 148 -12.50 -16.44 3.66
C ILE A 148 -11.13 -16.21 4.28
N TYR A 149 -10.07 -16.50 3.53
CA TYR A 149 -8.69 -16.15 3.90
C TYR A 149 -8.24 -14.96 3.06
N PHE A 150 -7.46 -14.08 3.67
CA PHE A 150 -6.95 -12.90 2.99
C PHE A 150 -5.56 -12.54 3.49
N ALA A 151 -4.74 -12.04 2.58
CA ALA A 151 -3.36 -11.75 2.88
C ALA A 151 -2.76 -10.65 2.01
N HIS A 152 -1.69 -10.07 2.54
CA HIS A 152 -0.94 -9.00 1.89
C HIS A 152 0.55 -9.16 2.20
N SER A 153 1.41 -9.08 1.16
CA SER A 153 2.86 -9.12 1.30
C SER A 153 3.47 -7.87 0.69
N SER A 154 4.00 -6.98 1.53
CA SER A 154 4.52 -5.69 1.09
C SER A 154 5.84 -5.82 0.38
N TRP A 155 6.01 -5.10 -0.73
CA TRP A 155 7.31 -4.99 -1.40
C TRP A 155 7.78 -3.54 -1.44
N PHE A 156 8.98 -3.28 -0.94
CA PHE A 156 9.66 -1.99 -1.06
C PHE A 156 11.14 -2.15 -0.67
N HIS A 157 11.88 -1.05 -0.50
CA HIS A 157 13.26 -1.09 -0.05
C HIS A 157 13.37 -1.67 1.37
N TYR A 158 14.37 -2.51 1.61
CA TYR A 158 14.63 -3.15 2.90
C TYR A 158 14.99 -2.15 4.01
N SER A 159 15.38 -0.92 3.66
CA SER A 159 15.53 0.20 4.60
C SER A 159 14.24 0.52 5.37
N ASN A 160 13.06 0.15 4.83
CA ASN A 160 11.77 0.37 5.47
C ASN A 160 11.40 -0.72 6.49
N MET A 161 12.26 -1.68 6.83
CA MET A 161 11.89 -2.81 7.72
C MET A 161 11.80 -2.48 9.22
N ASN A 162 11.77 -1.20 9.62
CA ASN A 162 11.48 -0.79 10.99
C ASN A 162 9.95 -0.76 11.21
N ARG A 163 9.38 -1.86 11.67
CA ARG A 163 7.92 -2.10 11.65
C ARG A 163 7.27 -1.93 13.01
N VAL A 164 5.99 -1.56 12.98
CA VAL A 164 5.08 -1.55 14.14
C VAL A 164 3.73 -2.06 13.66
N PHE A 165 3.19 -3.11 14.29
CA PHE A 165 1.78 -3.46 14.11
C PHE A 165 0.95 -2.67 15.12
N LYS A 166 -0.06 -1.93 14.66
CA LYS A 166 -0.80 -0.95 15.45
C LYS A 166 -2.21 -1.44 15.72
N HIS A 167 -2.66 -1.23 16.95
CA HIS A 167 -4.03 -1.41 17.38
C HIS A 167 -4.52 -0.05 17.87
N TYR A 168 -5.48 0.53 17.18
CA TYR A 168 -6.12 1.77 17.59
C TYR A 168 -7.52 1.46 18.06
N ASP A 169 -7.80 1.84 19.30
CA ASP A 169 -9.14 1.91 19.86
C ASP A 169 -9.38 3.37 20.23
N LEU A 170 -10.10 4.07 19.36
CA LEU A 170 -10.23 5.52 19.42
C LEU A 170 -11.69 5.92 19.50
N GLU A 171 -12.00 6.72 20.51
CA GLU A 171 -13.29 7.36 20.69
C GLU A 171 -13.22 8.81 20.23
N TRP A 172 -14.15 9.18 19.35
CA TRP A 172 -14.42 10.56 18.98
C TRP A 172 -15.84 10.91 19.39
N TYR A 173 -16.16 12.21 19.40
CA TYR A 173 -17.41 12.76 19.92
C TYR A 173 -18.69 11.96 19.60
N ASP A 174 -18.83 11.43 18.37
CA ASP A 174 -20.08 10.79 17.92
C ASP A 174 -19.88 9.34 17.46
N PHE A 175 -18.64 8.82 17.49
CA PHE A 175 -18.35 7.46 17.05
C PHE A 175 -17.02 6.96 17.62
N SER A 176 -16.93 5.66 17.85
CA SER A 176 -15.69 4.94 18.11
C SER A 176 -15.26 4.16 16.86
N ARG A 177 -13.96 3.92 16.73
CA ARG A 177 -13.42 2.88 15.85
C ARG A 177 -12.31 2.11 16.53
N THR A 178 -12.42 0.80 16.45
CA THR A 178 -11.36 -0.15 16.78
C THR A 178 -10.84 -0.78 15.49
N TYR A 179 -9.55 -0.63 15.23
CA TYR A 179 -8.92 -1.22 14.05
C TYR A 179 -7.45 -1.54 14.24
N SER A 180 -7.00 -2.57 13.52
CA SER A 180 -5.63 -3.09 13.59
C SER A 180 -4.99 -3.08 12.21
N PHE A 181 -3.72 -2.70 12.14
CA PHE A 181 -3.02 -2.58 10.85
C PHE A 181 -1.50 -2.69 10.98
N SER A 182 -0.84 -3.19 9.94
CA SER A 182 0.62 -3.14 9.84
C SER A 182 1.07 -1.74 9.49
N SER A 183 2.18 -1.26 10.07
CA SER A 183 2.59 0.14 9.99
C SER A 183 4.09 0.30 10.30
N TYR A 184 4.50 1.57 10.37
CA TYR A 184 5.83 2.04 10.74
C TYR A 184 5.75 3.03 11.91
N PRO A 185 6.86 3.26 12.65
CA PRO A 185 6.94 4.29 13.70
C PRO A 185 6.52 5.67 13.18
N GLY A 186 5.61 6.36 13.88
CA GLY A 186 5.14 7.71 13.53
C GLY A 186 4.25 7.83 12.29
N MET A 187 4.05 6.74 11.53
CA MET A 187 3.15 6.72 10.38
C MET A 187 1.70 6.55 10.84
N LEU A 188 0.83 7.50 10.55
CA LEU A 188 -0.59 7.43 10.92
C LEU A 188 -1.43 6.60 9.95
N SER A 189 -0.82 5.91 9.01
CA SER A 189 -1.40 4.98 8.04
C SER A 189 -0.55 3.71 7.93
N SER A 190 -0.94 2.76 7.07
CA SER A 190 -0.29 1.47 6.95
C SER A 190 0.85 1.50 5.94
N LEU A 191 0.69 2.17 4.79
CA LEU A 191 1.58 2.16 3.60
C LEU A 191 1.74 0.77 2.96
N ASP A 192 1.31 -0.29 3.63
CA ASP A 192 1.40 -1.63 3.06
C ASP A 192 0.44 -1.81 1.86
N ASP A 193 -0.89 -1.71 1.97
CA ASP A 193 -1.74 -1.49 3.15
C ASP A 193 -2.43 -2.79 3.61
N PHE A 194 -2.63 -2.96 4.92
CA PHE A 194 -3.44 -4.04 5.51
C PHE A 194 -4.15 -3.54 6.77
N TYR A 195 -5.48 -3.44 6.72
CA TYR A 195 -6.33 -2.97 7.81
C TYR A 195 -7.45 -3.96 8.13
N LEU A 196 -7.71 -4.12 9.42
CA LEU A 196 -8.85 -4.86 9.99
C LEU A 196 -9.67 -3.88 10.83
N VAL A 197 -10.86 -3.49 10.35
CA VAL A 197 -11.73 -2.50 11.01
C VAL A 197 -12.93 -3.19 11.66
N GLN A 198 -12.93 -3.27 12.99
CA GLN A 198 -13.88 -4.09 13.74
C GLN A 198 -15.32 -3.65 13.58
N ASP A 199 -15.59 -2.36 13.81
CA ASP A 199 -16.96 -1.83 13.93
C ASP A 199 -17.76 -1.94 12.64
N THR A 200 -17.09 -1.97 11.49
CA THR A 200 -17.70 -2.03 10.16
C THR A 200 -17.50 -3.39 9.51
N GLU A 201 -16.75 -4.29 10.16
CA GLU A 201 -16.24 -5.55 9.62
C GLU A 201 -15.59 -5.43 8.24
N LEU A 202 -14.93 -4.29 7.98
CA LEU A 202 -14.21 -4.06 6.73
C LEU A 202 -12.75 -4.51 6.86
N VAL A 203 -12.29 -5.24 5.86
CA VAL A 203 -10.87 -5.54 5.64
C VAL A 203 -10.42 -4.75 4.41
N ILE A 204 -9.34 -3.98 4.55
CA ILE A 204 -8.83 -3.11 3.49
C ILE A 204 -7.39 -3.49 3.21
N ILE A 205 -7.14 -3.98 1.99
CA ILE A 205 -5.83 -4.37 1.49
C ILE A 205 -5.54 -3.64 0.19
N GLN A 206 -4.27 -3.40 -0.14
CA GLN A 206 -3.88 -2.58 -1.29
C GLN A 206 -2.66 -3.17 -2.01
N THR A 207 -2.57 -3.06 -3.35
CA THR A 207 -1.28 -3.16 -4.10
C THR A 207 -1.12 -2.05 -5.15
N THR A 208 0.01 -1.33 -5.14
CA THR A 208 0.18 -0.07 -5.92
C THR A 208 0.19 -0.31 -7.42
N ASN A 209 -0.60 0.46 -8.18
CA ASN A 209 -0.57 0.40 -9.63
C ASN A 209 0.53 1.33 -10.18
N GLY A 210 1.17 0.92 -11.27
CA GLY A 210 2.06 1.79 -12.02
C GLY A 210 1.29 2.84 -12.82
N ILE A 211 1.95 3.96 -13.10
CA ILE A 211 1.47 4.97 -14.06
C ILE A 211 2.48 5.04 -15.18
N TYR A 212 2.09 4.55 -16.36
CA TYR A 212 2.95 4.46 -17.55
C TYR A 212 2.58 5.46 -18.65
N ASN A 213 1.45 6.13 -18.52
CA ASN A 213 1.09 7.27 -19.32
C ASN A 213 1.38 8.55 -18.52
N ALA A 214 2.53 9.18 -18.75
CA ALA A 214 2.95 10.34 -17.97
C ALA A 214 2.03 11.57 -18.11
N SER A 215 1.25 11.66 -19.20
CA SER A 215 0.30 12.78 -19.41
C SER A 215 -0.78 12.87 -18.34
N VAL A 216 -1.09 11.77 -17.65
CA VAL A 216 -2.15 11.77 -16.63
C VAL A 216 -1.75 12.59 -15.40
N TYR A 217 -0.45 12.79 -15.15
CA TYR A 217 0.03 13.62 -14.05
C TYR A 217 -0.35 15.10 -14.19
N ASP A 218 -0.84 15.56 -15.35
CA ASP A 218 -1.41 16.90 -15.50
C ASP A 218 -2.68 17.10 -14.65
N ALA A 219 -3.32 16.00 -14.23
CA ALA A 219 -4.44 16.02 -13.29
C ALA A 219 -4.00 15.95 -11.81
N THR A 220 -2.72 15.70 -11.52
CA THR A 220 -2.17 15.73 -10.15
C THR A 220 -2.07 17.16 -9.66
N THR A 221 -2.48 17.40 -8.41
CA THR A 221 -2.52 18.77 -7.87
C THR A 221 -2.27 18.78 -6.36
N PRO A 222 -1.53 19.77 -5.82
CA PRO A 222 -1.43 19.96 -4.38
C PRO A 222 -2.75 20.42 -3.75
N PHE A 223 -3.74 20.89 -4.52
CA PHE A 223 -5.04 21.33 -4.01
C PHE A 223 -5.98 20.12 -3.79
N SER A 224 -5.54 19.19 -2.97
CA SER A 224 -6.11 17.86 -2.76
C SER A 224 -5.83 17.33 -1.35
N LEU A 225 -6.47 16.23 -0.97
CA LEU A 225 -6.09 15.49 0.24
C LEU A 225 -5.04 14.41 -0.10
N PRO A 226 -3.92 14.30 0.64
CA PRO A 226 -2.95 13.23 0.41
C PRO A 226 -3.59 11.87 0.63
N ALA A 227 -3.06 10.84 -0.04
CA ALA A 227 -3.65 9.51 -0.04
C ALA A 227 -3.79 8.95 1.38
N TRP A 228 -2.78 9.09 2.22
CA TRP A 228 -2.82 8.59 3.60
C TRP A 228 -3.96 9.18 4.43
N ALA A 229 -4.32 10.45 4.19
CA ALA A 229 -5.45 11.10 4.88
C ALA A 229 -6.80 10.58 4.36
N ARG A 230 -6.91 10.37 3.04
CA ARG A 230 -8.11 9.79 2.40
C ARG A 230 -8.34 8.34 2.83
N ILE A 231 -7.29 7.52 2.89
CA ILE A 231 -7.34 6.15 3.42
C ILE A 231 -7.87 6.15 4.87
N ARG A 232 -7.31 7.02 5.72
CA ARG A 232 -7.76 7.14 7.11
C ARG A 232 -9.22 7.58 7.23
N ALA A 233 -9.64 8.52 6.40
CA ALA A 233 -11.04 8.96 6.37
C ALA A 233 -11.97 7.83 5.92
N ALA A 234 -11.64 7.12 4.85
CA ALA A 234 -12.44 6.02 4.33
C ALA A 234 -12.54 4.86 5.34
N ASN A 235 -11.41 4.43 5.95
CA ASN A 235 -11.40 3.37 6.96
C ASN A 235 -12.25 3.69 8.19
N VAL A 236 -12.34 4.97 8.56
CA VAL A 236 -13.08 5.39 9.75
C VAL A 236 -14.55 5.68 9.44
N LEU A 237 -14.86 6.30 8.31
CA LEU A 237 -16.19 6.85 8.04
C LEU A 237 -17.11 5.89 7.28
N ALA A 238 -16.56 5.04 6.42
CA ALA A 238 -17.31 4.13 5.58
C ALA A 238 -17.88 2.94 6.35
N THR A 239 -19.04 2.45 5.93
CA THR A 239 -19.69 1.27 6.51
C THR A 239 -19.76 0.09 5.54
N ASP A 240 -19.50 0.31 4.25
CA ASP A 240 -19.40 -0.70 3.21
C ASP A 240 -18.34 -0.30 2.15
N GLY A 241 -18.12 -1.17 1.16
CA GLY A 241 -17.15 -0.92 0.09
C GLY A 241 -17.48 0.26 -0.83
N ALA A 242 -18.78 0.56 -1.03
CA ALA A 242 -19.20 1.67 -1.88
C ALA A 242 -18.98 3.03 -1.21
N GLU A 243 -19.32 3.14 0.09
CA GLU A 243 -18.99 4.30 0.90
C GLU A 243 -17.47 4.48 1.03
N TRP A 244 -16.73 3.38 1.16
CA TRP A 244 -15.26 3.44 1.23
C TRP A 244 -14.69 4.07 -0.04
N ALA A 245 -15.16 3.63 -1.21
CA ALA A 245 -14.79 4.23 -2.49
C ALA A 245 -15.14 5.72 -2.58
N ALA A 246 -16.32 6.11 -2.10
CA ALA A 246 -16.76 7.50 -2.11
C ALA A 246 -15.89 8.41 -1.23
N TYR A 247 -15.59 7.99 0.00
CA TYR A 247 -14.70 8.75 0.89
C TYR A 247 -13.25 8.77 0.39
N TYR A 248 -12.75 7.67 -0.14
CA TYR A 248 -11.40 7.61 -0.70
C TYR A 248 -11.26 8.47 -1.96
N GLY A 249 -12.30 8.53 -2.81
CA GLY A 249 -12.32 9.33 -4.04
C GLY A 249 -12.47 10.84 -3.82
N ALA A 250 -12.94 11.26 -2.64
CA ALA A 250 -13.09 12.68 -2.32
C ALA A 250 -11.74 13.39 -2.30
N HIS A 251 -11.64 14.50 -3.05
CA HIS A 251 -10.41 15.29 -3.17
C HIS A 251 -9.17 14.47 -3.58
N ASN A 252 -9.35 13.54 -4.52
CA ASN A 252 -8.27 12.71 -5.09
C ASN A 252 -7.05 13.55 -5.48
N SER A 253 -5.89 13.18 -4.95
CA SER A 253 -4.61 13.83 -5.21
C SER A 253 -3.91 13.36 -6.49
N GLY A 254 -4.28 12.19 -7.01
CA GLY A 254 -3.50 11.51 -8.04
C GLY A 254 -2.13 11.03 -7.55
N THR A 255 -1.99 10.84 -6.24
CA THR A 255 -0.76 10.37 -5.60
C THR A 255 -1.03 9.10 -4.81
N TYR A 256 -0.01 8.25 -4.72
CA TYR A 256 -0.08 6.89 -4.24
C TYR A 256 -1.18 6.07 -4.95
N ASN A 257 -1.00 5.93 -6.27
CA ASN A 257 -2.01 5.37 -7.16
C ASN A 257 -2.14 3.85 -7.01
N ASN A 258 -3.30 3.41 -6.55
CA ASN A 258 -3.42 2.18 -5.81
C ASN A 258 -4.68 1.40 -6.23
N GLN A 259 -4.62 0.06 -6.25
CA GLN A 259 -5.80 -0.81 -6.18
C GLN A 259 -6.05 -1.19 -4.71
N TYR A 260 -7.22 -0.86 -4.17
CA TYR A 260 -7.70 -1.33 -2.87
C TYR A 260 -8.73 -2.43 -3.06
N GLN A 261 -8.64 -3.45 -2.23
CA GLN A 261 -9.59 -4.53 -2.10
C GLN A 261 -10.29 -4.35 -0.75
N VAL A 262 -11.56 -3.94 -0.79
CA VAL A 262 -12.40 -3.73 0.39
C VAL A 262 -13.33 -4.92 0.53
N LEU A 263 -13.00 -5.81 1.46
CA LEU A 263 -13.82 -6.97 1.80
C LEU A 263 -14.76 -6.59 2.94
N ASP A 264 -16.06 -6.69 2.70
CA ASP A 264 -17.11 -6.46 3.71
C ASP A 264 -17.57 -7.79 4.29
N LEU A 265 -17.06 -8.14 5.48
CA LEU A 265 -17.39 -9.41 6.12
C LEU A 265 -18.83 -9.46 6.62
N LYS A 266 -19.56 -8.34 6.71
CA LYS A 266 -21.02 -8.36 6.97
C LYS A 266 -21.80 -9.06 5.85
N ARG A 267 -21.22 -9.11 4.65
CA ARG A 267 -21.75 -9.79 3.44
C ARG A 267 -21.31 -11.26 3.34
N PHE A 268 -20.65 -11.78 4.38
CA PHE A 268 -20.16 -13.15 4.44
C PHE A 268 -20.72 -13.89 5.67
N ALA A 269 -21.54 -14.90 5.41
CA ALA A 269 -21.98 -15.89 6.39
C ALA A 269 -21.41 -17.27 6.02
N PRO A 270 -20.69 -17.97 6.94
CA PRO A 270 -20.11 -19.28 6.66
C PRO A 270 -21.11 -20.29 6.09
N GLY A 271 -20.76 -20.93 4.98
CA GLY A 271 -21.56 -21.94 4.30
C GLY A 271 -22.70 -21.37 3.43
N MET A 272 -22.82 -20.05 3.34
CA MET A 272 -23.85 -19.37 2.55
C MET A 272 -23.23 -18.71 1.32
N ALA A 273 -24.05 -18.47 0.29
CA ALA A 273 -23.63 -17.71 -0.89
C ALA A 273 -23.12 -16.31 -0.51
N LEU A 274 -22.06 -15.84 -1.17
CA LEU A 274 -21.53 -14.49 -0.96
C LEU A 274 -22.53 -13.45 -1.44
N GLU A 275 -22.85 -12.47 -0.59
CA GLU A 275 -23.74 -11.38 -0.98
C GLU A 275 -23.01 -10.37 -1.86
N ARG A 276 -23.73 -9.82 -2.85
CA ARG A 276 -23.23 -8.71 -3.68
C ARG A 276 -22.66 -7.58 -2.80
N GLY A 277 -21.49 -7.08 -3.16
CA GLY A 277 -20.74 -6.09 -2.39
C GLY A 277 -19.80 -6.69 -1.34
N ALA A 278 -19.68 -8.02 -1.25
CA ALA A 278 -18.72 -8.67 -0.35
C ALA A 278 -17.28 -8.27 -0.67
N LEU A 279 -16.92 -8.09 -1.94
CA LEU A 279 -15.62 -7.56 -2.34
C LEU A 279 -15.79 -6.38 -3.30
N THR A 280 -15.31 -5.21 -2.90
CA THR A 280 -15.26 -4.01 -3.76
C THR A 280 -13.82 -3.68 -4.10
N ILE A 281 -13.53 -3.55 -5.38
CA ILE A 281 -12.22 -3.12 -5.89
C ILE A 281 -12.30 -1.64 -6.20
N VAL A 282 -11.40 -0.86 -5.60
CA VAL A 282 -11.33 0.59 -5.78
C VAL A 282 -9.96 0.95 -6.32
N GLU A 283 -9.90 1.56 -7.49
CA GLU A 283 -8.67 1.91 -8.17
C GLU A 283 -8.56 3.40 -8.41
N GLN A 284 -7.36 3.94 -8.13
CA GLN A 284 -7.03 5.33 -8.36
C GLN A 284 -5.94 5.48 -9.42
N MET A 285 -6.08 6.53 -10.22
CA MET A 285 -5.01 7.20 -10.94
C MET A 285 -5.19 8.74 -10.82
N PRO A 286 -4.25 9.56 -11.32
CA PRO A 286 -4.49 10.99 -11.42
C PRO A 286 -5.79 11.33 -12.17
N GLY A 287 -6.65 12.12 -11.52
CA GLY A 287 -7.92 12.58 -12.08
C GLY A 287 -9.08 11.56 -12.07
N LEU A 288 -8.88 10.31 -11.63
CA LEU A 288 -9.94 9.29 -11.65
C LEU A 288 -9.82 8.32 -10.47
N VAL A 289 -10.96 8.06 -9.82
CA VAL A 289 -11.17 6.92 -8.92
C VAL A 289 -12.35 6.13 -9.44
N ALA A 290 -12.15 4.83 -9.64
CA ALA A 290 -13.18 3.91 -10.10
C ALA A 290 -13.40 2.81 -9.06
N ALA A 291 -14.64 2.33 -8.94
CA ALA A 291 -14.99 1.24 -8.03
C ALA A 291 -15.87 0.22 -8.74
N VAL A 292 -15.56 -1.06 -8.54
CA VAL A 292 -16.30 -2.19 -9.11
C VAL A 292 -16.52 -3.27 -8.04
N ASP A 293 -17.67 -3.92 -8.11
CA ASP A 293 -17.97 -5.08 -7.28
C ASP A 293 -17.32 -6.31 -7.91
N ALA A 294 -16.42 -6.97 -7.17
CA ALA A 294 -15.70 -8.17 -7.58
C ALA A 294 -16.13 -9.42 -6.79
N THR A 295 -17.34 -9.41 -6.23
CA THR A 295 -17.89 -10.54 -5.47
C THR A 295 -17.97 -11.80 -6.34
N ALA A 296 -18.32 -11.66 -7.62
CA ALA A 296 -18.48 -12.79 -8.55
C ALA A 296 -17.14 -13.47 -8.90
N GLU A 297 -16.04 -12.74 -8.86
CA GLU A 297 -14.68 -13.26 -9.00
C GLU A 297 -14.28 -14.02 -7.74
N LEU A 298 -14.49 -13.43 -6.56
CA LEU A 298 -14.19 -14.07 -5.29
C LEU A 298 -15.00 -15.36 -5.09
N GLU A 299 -16.29 -15.36 -5.46
CA GLU A 299 -17.18 -16.53 -5.43
C GLU A 299 -16.62 -17.72 -6.21
N ARG A 300 -15.86 -17.46 -7.29
CA ARG A 300 -15.24 -18.53 -8.11
C ARG A 300 -14.00 -19.14 -7.47
N GLY A 301 -13.53 -18.61 -6.34
CA GLY A 301 -12.51 -19.22 -5.50
C GLY A 301 -11.48 -18.24 -4.95
N TYR A 302 -11.16 -17.16 -5.68
CA TYR A 302 -10.12 -16.23 -5.27
C TYR A 302 -10.16 -14.88 -6.00
N PHE A 303 -9.58 -13.86 -5.38
CA PHE A 303 -9.25 -12.59 -6.04
C PHE A 303 -7.77 -12.23 -5.77
N PRO A 304 -6.94 -12.11 -6.82
CA PRO A 304 -5.53 -11.74 -6.68
C PRO A 304 -5.28 -10.25 -6.97
N SER A 305 -4.23 -9.67 -6.36
CA SER A 305 -3.71 -8.33 -6.72
C SER A 305 -2.18 -8.33 -6.80
N TYR A 306 -1.64 -7.68 -7.83
CA TYR A 306 -0.22 -7.79 -8.18
C TYR A 306 0.28 -6.63 -9.06
N ASN A 307 -0.15 -5.39 -8.78
CA ASN A 307 0.34 -4.15 -9.43
C ASN A 307 -0.07 -3.95 -10.89
N VAL A 308 -1.16 -4.60 -11.31
CA VAL A 308 -1.76 -4.35 -12.61
C VAL A 308 -3.22 -3.98 -12.37
N PRO A 309 -3.70 -2.84 -12.91
CA PRO A 309 -5.07 -2.41 -12.70
C PRO A 309 -6.08 -3.45 -13.19
N TYR A 310 -7.12 -3.68 -12.39
CA TYR A 310 -8.23 -4.57 -12.70
C TYR A 310 -9.33 -3.85 -13.50
N VAL A 311 -9.60 -2.58 -13.17
CA VAL A 311 -10.61 -1.77 -13.84
C VAL A 311 -10.06 -1.35 -15.20
N ALA A 312 -10.71 -1.81 -16.27
CA ALA A 312 -10.26 -1.61 -17.64
C ALA A 312 -9.96 -0.14 -17.99
N GLU A 313 -10.79 0.80 -17.51
CA GLU A 313 -10.54 2.23 -17.75
C GLU A 313 -9.25 2.73 -17.09
N ILE A 314 -8.94 2.28 -15.88
CA ILE A 314 -7.70 2.63 -15.18
C ILE A 314 -6.50 1.96 -15.90
N TYR A 315 -6.64 0.69 -16.28
CA TYR A 315 -5.64 -0.05 -17.05
C TYR A 315 -5.25 0.71 -18.34
N ASP A 316 -6.25 1.12 -19.11
CA ASP A 316 -6.07 1.81 -20.39
C ASP A 316 -5.47 3.20 -20.20
N ARG A 317 -6.07 4.02 -19.34
CA ARG A 317 -5.67 5.44 -19.16
C ARG A 317 -4.30 5.56 -18.49
N SER A 318 -3.95 4.65 -17.59
CA SER A 318 -2.62 4.58 -16.98
C SER A 318 -1.54 4.04 -17.93
N GLY A 319 -1.90 3.65 -19.16
CA GLY A 319 -0.95 3.33 -20.23
C GLY A 319 -0.57 1.86 -20.38
N TYR A 320 -1.19 0.94 -19.63
CA TYR A 320 -0.85 -0.49 -19.71
C TYR A 320 -1.19 -1.10 -21.07
N ALA A 321 -2.36 -0.77 -21.65
CA ALA A 321 -2.75 -1.30 -22.96
C ALA A 321 -1.78 -0.92 -24.10
N SER A 322 -1.26 0.31 -24.06
CA SER A 322 -0.25 0.78 -25.01
C SER A 322 1.07 0.03 -24.85
N LEU A 323 1.49 -0.21 -23.60
CA LEU A 323 2.67 -1.02 -23.32
C LEU A 323 2.50 -2.46 -23.79
N ASP A 324 1.34 -3.06 -23.53
CA ASP A 324 1.03 -4.44 -23.92
C ASP A 324 1.07 -4.63 -25.43
N ALA A 325 0.39 -3.77 -26.18
CA ALA A 325 0.38 -3.80 -27.64
C ALA A 325 1.78 -3.64 -28.27
N ARG A 326 2.65 -2.83 -27.65
CA ARG A 326 4.00 -2.54 -28.19
C ARG A 326 5.03 -3.61 -27.86
N ARG A 327 4.88 -4.32 -26.75
CA ARG A 327 5.95 -5.16 -26.20
C ARG A 327 5.57 -6.64 -26.03
N GLY A 328 4.29 -6.99 -26.22
CA GLY A 328 3.77 -8.35 -26.23
C GLY A 328 3.62 -8.93 -24.81
N HIS A 329 2.53 -9.63 -24.53
CA HIS A 329 2.02 -10.09 -23.22
C HIS A 329 2.98 -10.74 -22.18
N ALA A 330 4.28 -10.90 -22.47
CA ALA A 330 5.26 -11.61 -21.65
C ALA A 330 5.90 -10.80 -20.51
N ALA A 331 5.76 -9.46 -20.46
CA ALA A 331 6.55 -8.62 -19.54
C ALA A 331 5.78 -7.98 -18.37
N GLY A 332 4.75 -8.65 -17.86
CA GLY A 332 4.18 -8.32 -16.54
C GLY A 332 3.16 -7.17 -16.50
N TYR A 333 2.83 -6.57 -17.65
CA TYR A 333 1.84 -5.49 -17.79
C TYR A 333 0.47 -5.96 -18.28
N GLU A 334 0.33 -7.18 -18.80
CA GLU A 334 -1.00 -7.74 -19.08
C GLU A 334 -1.53 -8.41 -17.80
N TYR A 335 -2.76 -8.08 -17.43
CA TYR A 335 -3.35 -8.45 -16.15
C TYR A 335 -3.37 -9.98 -15.95
N GLN A 336 -3.69 -10.77 -16.96
CA GLN A 336 -3.81 -12.23 -16.85
C GLN A 336 -2.47 -12.98 -17.01
N GLN A 337 -1.49 -12.40 -17.69
CA GLN A 337 -0.24 -13.04 -18.12
C GLN A 337 0.96 -12.61 -17.27
N ALA A 338 0.79 -11.64 -16.38
CA ALA A 338 1.81 -11.28 -15.40
C ALA A 338 2.30 -12.52 -14.63
N PRO A 339 3.61 -12.64 -14.34
CA PRO A 339 4.16 -13.81 -13.65
C PRO A 339 3.42 -14.17 -12.35
N ARG A 340 3.13 -13.16 -11.52
CA ARG A 340 2.33 -13.34 -10.29
C ARG A 340 0.89 -13.76 -10.55
N ALA A 341 0.26 -13.27 -11.62
CA ALA A 341 -1.08 -13.72 -12.02
C ALA A 341 -1.08 -15.21 -12.34
N LYS A 342 -0.05 -15.70 -13.04
CA LYS A 342 0.12 -17.13 -13.38
C LYS A 342 0.37 -17.98 -12.13
N ILE A 343 1.27 -17.56 -11.25
CA ILE A 343 1.57 -18.26 -9.99
C ILE A 343 0.33 -18.33 -9.12
N LEU A 344 -0.35 -17.20 -8.86
CA LEU A 344 -1.54 -17.18 -8.02
C LEU A 344 -2.69 -18.00 -8.62
N ARG A 345 -2.88 -17.96 -9.95
CA ARG A 345 -3.87 -18.82 -10.63
C ARG A 345 -3.56 -20.30 -10.42
N ARG A 346 -2.29 -20.71 -10.57
CA ARG A 346 -1.84 -22.09 -10.37
C ARG A 346 -2.03 -22.53 -8.92
N ASP A 347 -1.67 -21.68 -7.97
CA ASP A 347 -1.40 -22.10 -6.58
C ASP A 347 -2.45 -21.66 -5.55
N HIS A 348 -3.43 -20.81 -5.89
CA HIS A 348 -4.43 -20.29 -4.91
C HIS A 348 -5.17 -21.38 -4.13
N ARG A 349 -5.38 -22.58 -4.71
CA ARG A 349 -5.99 -23.72 -4.00
C ARG A 349 -5.17 -24.21 -2.82
N SER A 350 -3.86 -23.92 -2.77
CA SER A 350 -3.04 -24.20 -1.59
C SER A 350 -3.33 -23.24 -0.43
N ALA A 351 -3.96 -22.09 -0.69
CA ALA A 351 -4.21 -21.03 0.28
C ALA A 351 -5.62 -21.09 0.92
N LEU A 352 -6.26 -22.28 0.91
CA LEU A 352 -7.54 -22.55 1.56
C LEU A 352 -7.41 -22.87 3.07
N SER A 353 -6.31 -22.40 3.69
CA SER A 353 -6.05 -22.48 5.12
C SER A 353 -5.09 -21.35 5.52
N LEU A 354 -5.01 -21.02 6.81
CA LEU A 354 -4.05 -20.02 7.30
C LEU A 354 -2.60 -20.43 6.98
N ASP A 355 -2.23 -21.69 7.22
CA ASP A 355 -0.88 -22.20 6.93
C ASP A 355 -0.56 -22.17 5.44
N GLY A 356 -1.53 -22.57 4.62
CA GLY A 356 -1.42 -22.55 3.16
C GLY A 356 -1.26 -21.14 2.61
N MET A 357 -2.07 -20.20 3.10
CA MET A 357 -1.99 -18.78 2.75
C MET A 357 -0.64 -18.19 3.20
N MET A 358 -0.19 -18.47 4.42
CA MET A 358 1.15 -18.05 4.89
C MET A 358 2.27 -18.59 4.00
N ALA A 359 2.21 -19.86 3.58
CA ALA A 359 3.21 -20.45 2.71
C ALA A 359 3.21 -19.81 1.31
N LEU A 360 2.04 -19.69 0.69
CA LEU A 360 1.93 -19.11 -0.66
C LEU A 360 2.37 -17.65 -0.69
N MET A 361 1.95 -16.84 0.29
CA MET A 361 2.29 -15.42 0.34
C MET A 361 3.76 -15.15 0.62
N ARG A 362 4.50 -16.15 1.11
CA ARG A 362 5.97 -16.11 1.26
C ARG A 362 6.71 -16.81 0.12
N SER A 363 6.03 -17.38 -0.86
CA SER A 363 6.67 -18.19 -1.89
C SER A 363 7.57 -17.38 -2.83
N ASN A 364 8.75 -17.95 -3.10
CA ASN A 364 9.64 -17.51 -4.17
C ASN A 364 10.34 -18.70 -4.82
N GLY A 365 9.83 -19.13 -5.97
CA GLY A 365 10.32 -20.28 -6.73
C GLY A 365 11.58 -20.02 -7.57
N TYR A 366 12.18 -18.83 -7.50
CA TYR A 366 13.36 -18.51 -8.31
C TYR A 366 14.53 -19.47 -8.05
N GLY A 367 15.11 -20.01 -9.12
CA GLY A 367 16.20 -20.98 -9.04
C GLY A 367 15.79 -22.41 -8.66
N SER A 368 14.49 -22.67 -8.42
CA SER A 368 13.96 -24.00 -8.10
C SER A 368 13.36 -24.75 -9.31
N GLY A 369 13.31 -24.10 -10.48
CA GLY A 369 12.68 -24.64 -11.69
C GLY A 369 11.23 -24.19 -11.91
N ASP A 370 10.72 -23.23 -11.12
CA ASP A 370 9.41 -22.63 -11.36
C ASP A 370 9.41 -21.81 -12.68
N GLU A 371 8.60 -22.24 -13.65
CA GLU A 371 8.50 -21.64 -14.98
C GLU A 371 7.96 -20.20 -14.98
N PHE A 372 7.32 -19.76 -13.90
CA PHE A 372 6.80 -18.39 -13.77
C PHE A 372 7.68 -17.49 -12.91
N ALA A 373 8.58 -18.03 -12.09
CA ALA A 373 9.50 -17.26 -11.25
C ALA A 373 10.92 -17.25 -11.85
N LEU A 374 11.04 -16.84 -13.12
CA LEU A 374 12.30 -16.87 -13.88
C LEU A 374 13.34 -15.84 -13.40
N ASP A 375 12.87 -14.78 -12.73
CA ASP A 375 13.67 -13.75 -12.08
C ASP A 375 13.20 -13.64 -10.61
N PRO A 376 14.06 -13.34 -9.63
CA PRO A 376 13.64 -13.25 -8.23
C PRO A 376 12.59 -12.14 -7.96
N TRP A 377 12.38 -11.21 -8.88
CA TRP A 377 11.27 -10.24 -8.87
C TRP A 377 9.92 -10.81 -9.31
N MET A 378 9.90 -11.93 -10.04
CA MET A 378 8.69 -12.49 -10.67
C MET A 378 7.87 -13.42 -9.76
N ALA A 379 8.27 -13.59 -8.50
CA ALA A 379 7.60 -14.42 -7.51
C ALA A 379 6.47 -13.68 -6.75
N VAL A 380 5.71 -14.39 -5.91
CA VAL A 380 4.70 -13.79 -4.99
C VAL A 380 5.36 -12.92 -3.91
N CYS A 381 6.51 -13.35 -3.39
CA CYS A 381 7.32 -12.59 -2.44
C CYS A 381 8.74 -12.38 -3.02
N SER A 382 8.94 -11.26 -3.73
CA SER A 382 10.17 -10.98 -4.47
C SER A 382 11.43 -10.87 -3.62
N ARG A 383 12.59 -11.12 -4.24
CA ARG A 383 13.93 -11.07 -3.64
C ARG A 383 14.94 -10.36 -4.54
N GLY A 384 14.80 -9.05 -4.70
CA GLY A 384 15.67 -8.26 -5.58
C GLY A 384 17.16 -8.36 -5.26
N ASP A 385 17.50 -8.68 -4.01
CA ASP A 385 18.87 -8.88 -3.52
C ASP A 385 19.53 -10.14 -4.09
N LEU A 386 18.74 -11.09 -4.59
CA LEU A 386 19.23 -12.33 -5.21
C LEU A 386 19.41 -12.22 -6.73
N ASN A 387 19.12 -11.05 -7.32
CA ASN A 387 19.34 -10.84 -8.74
C ASN A 387 20.85 -10.79 -9.05
N ARG A 388 21.33 -11.71 -9.89
CA ARG A 388 22.76 -11.87 -10.19
C ARG A 388 23.36 -10.75 -11.04
N GLY A 389 22.53 -10.09 -11.86
CA GLY A 389 23.00 -9.02 -12.75
C GLY A 389 22.91 -7.63 -12.10
N LYS A 390 21.80 -7.36 -11.40
CA LYS A 390 21.51 -6.07 -10.81
C LYS A 390 20.82 -6.24 -9.46
N ALA A 391 21.58 -6.66 -8.46
CA ALA A 391 21.10 -6.80 -7.09
C ALA A 391 20.54 -5.47 -6.57
N SER A 392 19.45 -5.54 -5.83
CA SER A 392 18.81 -4.39 -5.18
C SER A 392 18.38 -4.77 -3.77
N LEU A 393 18.55 -3.86 -2.80
CA LEU A 393 18.11 -4.07 -1.42
C LEU A 393 16.61 -3.79 -1.28
N ALA A 394 15.82 -4.50 -2.08
CA ALA A 394 14.39 -4.32 -2.21
C ALA A 394 13.70 -5.64 -2.60
N GLY A 395 12.42 -5.68 -2.30
CA GLY A 395 11.57 -6.83 -2.57
C GLY A 395 10.52 -6.97 -1.49
N CYS A 396 9.94 -8.15 -1.40
CA CYS A 396 9.02 -8.50 -0.35
C CYS A 396 9.71 -8.51 1.02
N TYR A 397 9.17 -7.80 2.01
CA TYR A 397 9.74 -7.77 3.37
C TYR A 397 8.75 -8.09 4.48
N ASP A 398 7.53 -8.49 4.15
CA ASP A 398 6.60 -9.02 5.14
C ASP A 398 5.54 -9.89 4.48
N SER A 399 4.73 -10.55 5.31
CA SER A 399 3.38 -10.97 4.96
C SER A 399 2.47 -10.82 6.17
N LYS A 400 1.24 -10.36 5.94
CA LYS A 400 0.12 -10.34 6.90
C LYS A 400 -0.94 -11.28 6.37
N VAL A 401 -1.40 -12.21 7.20
CA VAL A 401 -2.41 -13.23 6.85
C VAL A 401 -3.49 -13.28 7.91
N SER A 402 -4.74 -13.31 7.50
CA SER A 402 -5.86 -13.54 8.40
C SER A 402 -7.00 -14.28 7.69
N SER A 403 -8.08 -14.54 8.42
CA SER A 403 -9.31 -15.13 7.93
C SER A 403 -10.52 -14.45 8.55
N ALA A 404 -11.72 -14.68 8.03
CA ALA A 404 -12.93 -14.08 8.60
C ALA A 404 -13.16 -14.54 10.06
N SER A 405 -12.89 -15.80 10.38
CA SER A 405 -12.97 -16.28 11.78
C SER A 405 -11.92 -15.63 12.68
N LEU A 406 -10.66 -15.52 12.23
CA LEU A 406 -9.58 -14.90 13.01
C LEU A 406 -9.80 -13.39 13.20
N PHE A 407 -10.35 -12.70 12.19
CA PHE A 407 -10.81 -11.33 12.29
C PHE A 407 -11.88 -11.18 13.37
N ARG A 408 -12.94 -12.00 13.32
CA ARG A 408 -14.06 -11.94 14.28
C ARG A 408 -13.66 -12.36 15.70
N ALA A 409 -12.60 -13.14 15.86
CA ALA A 409 -12.06 -13.52 17.16
C ALA A 409 -11.34 -12.37 17.90
N GLY A 410 -11.05 -11.25 17.22
CA GLY A 410 -10.42 -10.08 17.85
C GLY A 410 -9.37 -9.40 16.98
N LEU A 411 -9.67 -9.16 15.71
CA LEU A 411 -8.76 -8.54 14.72
C LEU A 411 -7.42 -9.29 14.58
N GLY A 412 -7.44 -10.62 14.70
CA GLY A 412 -6.22 -11.41 14.66
C GLY A 412 -5.60 -11.43 13.26
N ALA A 413 -4.27 -11.48 13.21
CA ALA A 413 -3.49 -11.71 12.00
C ALA A 413 -2.16 -12.38 12.35
N TYR A 414 -1.68 -13.26 11.46
CA TYR A 414 -0.31 -13.75 11.46
C TYR A 414 0.55 -12.78 10.67
N VAL A 415 1.67 -12.35 11.26
CA VAL A 415 2.55 -11.33 10.67
C VAL A 415 3.98 -11.82 10.74
N VAL A 416 4.67 -11.78 9.61
CA VAL A 416 6.11 -12.01 9.51
C VAL A 416 6.79 -10.77 8.97
N ASN A 417 7.90 -10.35 9.59
CA ASN A 417 8.73 -9.22 9.14
C ASN A 417 10.09 -9.74 8.66
N GLY A 418 10.51 -9.31 7.49
CA GLY A 418 11.76 -9.66 6.80
C GLY A 418 11.54 -10.30 5.42
N PRO A 419 12.57 -10.34 4.55
CA PRO A 419 12.49 -10.98 3.25
C PRO A 419 12.25 -12.48 3.36
N THR A 420 11.60 -13.07 2.34
CA THR A 420 11.31 -14.51 2.37
C THR A 420 12.58 -15.37 2.38
N ASN A 421 12.59 -16.37 3.25
CA ASN A 421 13.54 -17.48 3.24
C ASN A 421 12.84 -18.81 2.90
N ALA A 422 11.60 -18.77 2.42
CA ALA A 422 10.89 -19.95 1.93
C ALA A 422 11.43 -20.32 0.55
N GLY A 423 12.27 -21.36 0.51
CA GLY A 423 12.97 -21.77 -0.72
C GLY A 423 14.11 -20.85 -1.13
N GLN A 424 14.51 -19.89 -0.28
CA GLN A 424 15.54 -18.89 -0.56
C GLN A 424 16.48 -18.71 0.64
N PRO A 425 17.74 -18.26 0.44
CA PRO A 425 18.65 -17.99 1.55
C PRO A 425 18.15 -16.83 2.42
N THR A 426 18.31 -16.94 3.73
CA THR A 426 17.98 -15.87 4.68
C THR A 426 18.79 -14.61 4.38
N PHE A 427 18.12 -13.48 4.18
CA PHE A 427 18.76 -12.18 4.02
C PHE A 427 19.50 -11.75 5.30
N LYS A 428 20.70 -11.21 5.15
CA LYS A 428 21.50 -10.66 6.24
C LYS A 428 22.16 -9.35 5.82
N TRP A 429 21.98 -8.30 6.62
CA TRP A 429 22.66 -7.03 6.42
C TRP A 429 24.19 -7.15 6.47
N SER A 430 24.74 -8.10 7.24
CA SER A 430 26.18 -8.37 7.35
C SER A 430 26.82 -8.86 6.05
N ASP A 431 26.02 -9.42 5.15
CA ASP A 431 26.51 -10.04 3.93
C ASP A 431 26.58 -9.02 2.78
N ILE A 432 26.11 -7.79 3.02
CA ILE A 432 26.13 -6.70 2.05
C ILE A 432 27.49 -6.01 2.09
N THR A 433 28.24 -6.12 0.98
CA THR A 433 29.47 -5.36 0.77
C THR A 433 29.15 -4.07 0.03
N VAL A 434 29.35 -2.92 0.67
CA VAL A 434 29.26 -1.63 -0.03
C VAL A 434 30.51 -1.50 -0.89
N VAL A 435 30.35 -1.57 -2.21
CA VAL A 435 31.44 -1.23 -3.14
C VAL A 435 31.46 0.29 -3.23
N SER A 436 32.50 0.89 -2.64
CA SER A 436 32.74 2.34 -2.62
C SER A 436 33.09 2.90 -3.99
#